data_AF-A0A9W4LS57-F1
#
_entry.id   AF-A0A9W4LS57-F1
#
_cell.length_a   1.000
_cell.length_b   1.000
_cell.length_c   1.000
_cell.angle_alpha   90.00
_cell.angle_beta   90.00
_cell.angle_gamma   90.00
#
_symmetry.space_group_name_H-M   'P 1'
#
loop_
_entity.id
_entity.type
_entity.pdbx_description
1 polymer ?
#
loop_
_entity_poly.entity_id
_entity_poly.type
_entity_poly.pdbx_seq_one_letter_code
_entity_poly.pdbx_strand_id
1 'polypeptide(L)'
;MNIFLVVLCAALNRARGDDRWMPSWLPGRALWYVAPAVGLSAWAFGAPVFTALAATGAYLFWALWAWGRWFDLHRHPDGYNRDGIEPTIIELAIGAASFGSDHVALFLRHLMVLPGIILLFWGANFLWPLALSVAFAAAVVAIYEAAWRLVPTYPIPVAEVATGALWGFLILAA
;
A
#
# COMPACT_ATOMS: atom_id res chain seq x y z
N MET A 1 -1.34 16.08 16.11
CA MET A 1 -1.50 15.20 14.92
C MET A 1 -0.99 15.96 13.70
N ASN A 2 0.05 15.45 13.02
CA ASN A 2 0.67 16.17 11.90
C ASN A 2 -0.02 15.81 10.58
N ILE A 3 -1.09 16.55 10.25
CA ILE A 3 -1.91 16.30 9.05
C ILE A 3 -1.10 16.38 7.75
N PHE A 4 0.00 17.15 7.72
CA PHE A 4 0.86 17.26 6.55
C PHE A 4 1.55 15.95 6.21
N LEU A 5 1.94 15.13 7.21
CA LEU A 5 2.50 13.82 6.95
C LEU A 5 1.47 12.90 6.27
N VAL A 6 0.21 12.93 6.71
CA VAL A 6 -0.88 12.15 6.11
C VAL A 6 -1.10 12.55 4.65
N VAL A 7 -1.18 13.86 4.39
CA VAL A 7 -1.34 14.40 3.02
C VAL A 7 -0.15 14.02 2.15
N LEU A 8 1.07 14.11 2.69
CA LEU A 8 2.28 13.78 1.95
C LEU A 8 2.37 12.28 1.64
N CYS A 9 2.06 11.41 2.59
CA CYS A 9 1.98 9.96 2.34
C CYS A 9 0.90 9.61 1.31
N ALA A 10 -0.23 10.32 1.30
CA ALA A 10 -1.27 10.18 0.28
C ALA A 10 -0.74 10.53 -1.12
N ALA A 11 -0.08 11.69 -1.26
CA ALA A 11 0.53 12.13 -2.51
C ALA A 11 1.67 11.20 -2.97
N LEU A 12 2.53 10.78 -2.04
CA LEU A 12 3.64 9.86 -2.31
C LEU A 12 3.15 8.49 -2.77
N ASN A 13 2.12 7.91 -2.13
CA ASN A 13 1.58 6.62 -2.56
C ASN A 13 0.94 6.69 -3.95
N ARG A 14 0.31 7.82 -4.28
CA ARG A 14 -0.18 8.09 -5.64
C ARG A 14 0.97 8.23 -6.64
N ALA A 15 2.03 8.97 -6.30
CA ALA A 15 3.23 9.09 -7.12
C ALA A 15 3.94 7.74 -7.34
N ARG A 16 3.86 6.81 -6.39
CA ARG A 16 4.38 5.45 -6.59
C ARG A 16 3.57 4.67 -7.64
N GLY A 17 2.27 4.90 -7.73
CA GLY A 17 1.37 4.25 -8.68
C GLY A 17 1.40 4.83 -10.11
N ASP A 18 2.19 5.88 -10.36
CA ASP A 18 2.28 6.56 -11.66
C ASP A 18 3.71 6.99 -11.91
N ASP A 19 4.38 6.43 -12.91
CA ASP A 19 5.77 6.73 -13.23
C ASP A 19 5.92 7.90 -14.22
N ARG A 20 4.84 8.52 -14.71
CA ARG A 20 4.90 9.62 -15.68
C ARG A 20 5.61 10.88 -15.15
N TRP A 21 5.71 11.05 -13.84
CA TRP A 21 6.48 12.14 -13.25
C TRP A 21 7.99 11.87 -13.28
N MET A 22 8.40 10.61 -13.48
CA MET A 22 9.81 10.26 -13.56
C MET A 22 10.37 10.65 -14.93
N PRO A 23 11.33 11.59 -14.99
CA PRO A 23 12.04 11.83 -16.23
C PRO A 23 12.84 10.59 -16.66
N SER A 24 13.06 10.43 -17.97
CA SER A 24 13.68 9.26 -18.58
C SER A 24 15.11 8.95 -18.12
N TRP A 25 15.79 9.90 -17.46
CA TRP A 25 17.13 9.74 -16.91
C TRP A 25 17.14 9.15 -15.49
N LEU A 26 15.99 9.08 -14.79
CA LEU A 26 15.91 8.42 -13.49
C LEU A 26 15.79 6.90 -13.69
N PRO A 27 16.75 6.10 -13.20
CA PRO A 27 16.70 4.66 -13.37
C PRO A 27 15.64 3.98 -12.48
N GLY A 28 15.12 2.85 -12.94
CA GLY A 28 14.30 1.95 -12.13
C GLY A 28 12.83 2.36 -12.03
N ARG A 29 12.25 2.19 -10.84
CA ARG A 29 10.80 2.32 -10.58
C ARG A 29 10.54 3.44 -9.58
N ALA A 30 9.38 4.10 -9.67
CA ALA A 30 8.94 5.15 -8.75
C ALA A 30 9.05 4.74 -7.27
N LEU A 31 8.84 3.44 -6.99
CA LEU A 31 8.99 2.84 -5.67
C LEU A 31 10.34 3.17 -4.99
N TRP A 32 11.46 3.12 -5.72
CA TRP A 32 12.79 3.31 -5.14
C TRP A 32 13.03 4.74 -4.65
N TYR A 33 12.23 5.69 -5.13
CA TYR A 33 12.26 7.09 -4.74
C TYR A 33 11.19 7.42 -3.70
N VAL A 34 9.99 6.85 -3.87
CA VAL A 34 8.88 7.09 -2.96
C VAL A 34 9.11 6.46 -1.59
N ALA A 35 9.62 5.23 -1.52
CA ALA A 35 9.85 4.56 -0.23
C ALA A 35 10.77 5.35 0.71
N PRO A 36 11.97 5.81 0.30
CA PRO A 36 12.78 6.67 1.16
C PRO A 36 12.13 8.04 1.41
N ALA A 37 11.37 8.59 0.45
CA ALA A 37 10.64 9.83 0.67
C ALA A 37 9.59 9.71 1.78
N VAL A 38 8.94 8.54 1.94
CA VAL A 38 8.01 8.28 3.05
C VAL A 38 8.72 8.36 4.40
N GLY A 39 9.88 7.71 4.55
CA GLY A 39 10.65 7.79 5.80
C GLY A 39 11.24 9.17 6.07
N LEU A 40 11.76 9.85 5.04
CA LEU A 40 12.23 11.23 5.15
C LEU A 40 11.11 12.17 5.57
N SER A 41 9.89 11.95 5.07
CA SER A 41 8.70 12.69 5.49
C SER A 41 8.42 12.46 6.97
N ALA A 42 8.43 11.19 7.42
CA ALA A 42 8.24 10.86 8.82
C ALA A 42 9.25 11.59 9.72
N TRP A 43 10.54 11.55 9.36
CA TRP A 43 11.61 12.22 10.09
C TRP A 43 11.44 13.76 10.10
N ALA A 44 11.20 14.36 8.93
CA ALA A 44 11.00 15.80 8.78
C ALA A 44 9.81 16.33 9.61
N PHE A 45 8.83 15.47 9.87
CA PHE A 45 7.64 15.79 10.66
C PHE A 45 7.71 15.30 12.12
N GLY A 46 8.91 14.94 12.60
CA GLY A 46 9.21 14.75 14.03
C GLY A 46 9.30 13.30 14.50
N ALA A 47 9.20 12.31 13.61
CA ALA A 47 9.39 10.91 13.99
C ALA A 47 10.86 10.65 14.37
N PRO A 48 11.13 9.80 15.38
CA PRO A 48 12.48 9.33 15.67
C PRO A 48 13.13 8.68 14.44
N VAL A 49 14.47 8.73 14.36
CA VAL A 49 15.23 8.16 13.23
C VAL A 49 14.88 6.69 13.00
N PHE A 50 14.73 5.91 14.07
CA PHE A 50 14.34 4.51 13.97
C PHE A 50 12.94 4.36 13.31
N THR A 51 11.94 5.13 13.74
CA THR A 51 10.59 5.11 13.15
C THR A 51 10.61 5.51 11.67
N ALA A 52 11.43 6.49 11.29
CA ALA A 52 11.60 6.90 9.89
C ALA A 52 12.23 5.81 9.01
N LEU A 53 13.26 5.12 9.51
CA LEU A 53 13.88 3.98 8.83
C LEU A 53 12.91 2.80 8.76
N ALA A 54 12.18 2.53 9.84
CA ALA A 54 11.13 1.52 9.89
C ALA A 54 10.02 1.82 8.87
N ALA A 55 9.56 3.06 8.76
CA ALA A 55 8.57 3.49 7.77
C ALA A 55 9.08 3.26 6.34
N THR A 56 10.34 3.58 6.07
CA THR A 56 10.99 3.33 4.76
C THR A 56 10.96 1.84 4.42
N GLY A 57 11.46 1.00 5.33
CA GLY A 57 11.56 -0.45 5.12
C GLY A 57 10.18 -1.12 5.03
N ALA A 58 9.26 -0.73 5.91
CA ALA A 58 7.88 -1.23 5.94
C ALA A 58 7.13 -0.89 4.65
N TYR A 59 7.17 0.38 4.23
CA TYR A 59 6.54 0.82 3.00
C TYR A 59 7.16 0.14 1.78
N LEU A 60 8.49 0.07 1.72
CA LEU A 60 9.21 -0.59 0.64
C LEU A 60 8.81 -2.05 0.52
N PHE A 61 8.86 -2.81 1.62
CA PHE A 61 8.50 -4.22 1.64
C PHE A 61 7.07 -4.43 1.18
N TRP A 62 6.11 -3.69 1.73
CA TRP A 62 4.70 -3.80 1.36
C TRP A 62 4.45 -3.48 -0.13
N ALA A 63 5.13 -2.46 -0.66
CA ALA A 63 4.96 -1.99 -2.03
C ALA A 63 5.82 -2.74 -3.06
N LEU A 64 6.80 -3.53 -2.63
CA LEU A 64 7.66 -4.34 -3.50
C LEU A 64 6.85 -5.39 -4.27
N TRP A 65 5.84 -5.94 -3.61
CA TRP A 65 4.95 -6.94 -4.17
C TRP A 65 3.96 -6.30 -5.13
N ALA A 66 3.65 -7.00 -6.22
CA ALA A 66 2.63 -6.54 -7.15
C ALA A 66 1.32 -6.24 -6.39
N TRP A 67 0.64 -5.16 -6.78
CA TRP A 67 -0.70 -4.83 -6.26
C TRP A 67 -1.75 -5.89 -6.57
N GLY A 68 -1.40 -6.86 -7.41
CA GLY A 68 -2.23 -7.98 -7.82
C GLY A 68 -3.10 -7.64 -9.00
N ARG A 69 -3.99 -8.56 -9.34
CA ARG A 69 -5.00 -8.42 -10.40
C ARG A 69 -6.38 -8.03 -9.85
N TRP A 70 -6.51 -8.00 -8.53
CA TRP A 70 -7.77 -8.00 -7.78
C TRP A 70 -8.27 -6.61 -7.38
N PHE A 71 -7.58 -5.55 -7.79
CA PHE A 71 -7.88 -4.18 -7.36
C PHE A 71 -9.15 -3.61 -8.00
N ASP A 72 -9.67 -4.24 -9.06
CA ASP A 72 -10.96 -3.92 -9.67
C ASP A 72 -12.14 -4.59 -8.96
N LEU A 73 -11.88 -5.62 -8.14
CA LEU A 73 -12.88 -6.32 -7.35
C LEU A 73 -14.02 -6.90 -8.23
N HIS A 74 -13.66 -7.68 -9.25
CA HIS A 74 -14.56 -8.33 -10.23
C HIS A 74 -15.40 -7.37 -11.09
N ARG A 75 -14.98 -6.11 -11.24
CA ARG A 75 -15.70 -5.14 -12.08
C ARG A 75 -15.31 -5.23 -13.55
N HIS A 76 -14.15 -5.81 -13.84
CA HIS A 76 -13.72 -6.09 -15.19
C HIS A 76 -13.60 -7.60 -15.44
N PRO A 77 -13.62 -8.02 -16.72
CA PRO A 77 -13.34 -9.41 -17.08
C PRO A 77 -11.94 -9.83 -16.61
N ASP A 78 -11.80 -11.11 -16.28
CA ASP A 78 -10.50 -11.70 -15.92
C ASP A 78 -9.45 -11.38 -17.00
N GLY A 79 -8.30 -10.85 -16.55
CA GLY A 79 -7.19 -10.48 -17.44
C GLY A 79 -7.13 -9.00 -17.79
N TYR A 80 -8.24 -8.26 -17.74
CA TYR A 80 -8.34 -6.86 -18.19
C TYR A 80 -7.21 -5.95 -17.69
N ASN A 81 -6.88 -6.05 -16.41
CA ASN A 81 -5.89 -5.18 -15.78
C ASN A 81 -4.44 -5.46 -16.19
N ARG A 82 -4.15 -6.61 -16.83
CA ARG A 82 -2.79 -7.11 -17.12
C ARG A 82 -2.77 -8.11 -18.29
N ASP A 83 -3.50 -7.83 -19.36
CA ASP A 83 -3.50 -8.68 -20.56
C ASP A 83 -2.06 -8.91 -21.05
N GLY A 84 -1.70 -10.19 -21.23
CA GLY A 84 -0.37 -10.61 -21.69
C GLY A 84 0.74 -10.65 -20.63
N ILE A 85 0.49 -10.28 -19.37
CA ILE A 85 1.46 -10.44 -18.29
C ILE A 85 1.15 -11.73 -17.53
N GLU A 86 2.14 -12.58 -17.29
CA GLU A 86 1.98 -13.79 -16.47
C GLU A 86 1.85 -13.49 -14.98
N PRO A 87 1.03 -14.24 -14.23
CA PRO A 87 0.91 -14.08 -12.78
C PRO A 87 2.19 -14.52 -12.07
N THR A 88 2.62 -13.72 -11.09
CA THR A 88 3.73 -14.07 -10.20
C THR A 88 3.35 -15.22 -9.25
N ILE A 89 4.35 -15.89 -8.67
CA ILE A 89 4.13 -16.96 -7.68
C ILE A 89 3.27 -16.48 -6.51
N ILE A 90 3.43 -15.23 -6.09
CA ILE A 90 2.64 -14.63 -5.01
C ILE A 90 1.19 -14.41 -5.44
N GLU A 91 0.97 -13.94 -6.67
CA GLU A 91 -0.38 -13.80 -7.21
C GLU A 91 -1.08 -15.17 -7.33
N LEU A 92 -0.37 -16.21 -7.74
CA LEU A 92 -0.90 -17.57 -7.78
C LEU A 92 -1.25 -18.09 -6.38
N ALA A 93 -0.36 -17.91 -5.40
CA ALA A 93 -0.59 -18.35 -4.02
C ALA A 93 -1.79 -17.62 -3.38
N ILE A 94 -1.87 -16.31 -3.54
CA ILE A 94 -3.00 -15.51 -3.04
C ILE A 94 -4.29 -15.89 -3.79
N GLY A 95 -4.23 -16.07 -5.11
CA GLY A 95 -5.37 -16.50 -5.91
C GLY A 95 -5.94 -17.82 -5.39
N ALA A 96 -5.09 -18.82 -5.16
CA ALA A 96 -5.50 -20.10 -4.58
C ALA A 96 -6.10 -19.95 -3.17
N ALA A 97 -5.46 -19.18 -2.29
CA ALA A 97 -5.93 -18.96 -0.91
C ALA A 97 -7.22 -18.13 -0.82
N SER A 98 -7.52 -17.33 -1.86
CA SER A 98 -8.70 -16.49 -1.93
C SER A 98 -9.96 -17.18 -2.42
N PHE A 99 -9.84 -18.42 -2.91
CA PHE A 99 -10.93 -19.18 -3.53
C PHE A 99 -11.65 -18.41 -4.67
N GLY A 100 -10.89 -17.58 -5.40
CA GLY A 100 -11.42 -16.78 -6.51
C GLY A 100 -12.08 -15.46 -6.10
N SER A 101 -12.10 -15.08 -4.82
CA SER A 101 -12.64 -13.78 -4.40
C SER A 101 -11.59 -12.68 -4.46
N ASP A 102 -11.81 -11.64 -5.26
CA ASP A 102 -10.90 -10.49 -5.31
C ASP A 102 -10.83 -9.73 -4.00
N HIS A 103 -11.94 -9.59 -3.27
CA HIS A 103 -11.94 -8.94 -1.96
C HIS A 103 -11.02 -9.69 -0.98
N VAL A 104 -11.09 -11.02 -0.96
CA VAL A 104 -10.22 -11.86 -0.12
C VAL A 104 -8.78 -11.78 -0.61
N ALA A 105 -8.55 -11.86 -1.93
CA ALA A 105 -7.21 -11.78 -2.50
C ALA A 105 -6.53 -10.43 -2.20
N LEU A 106 -7.27 -9.32 -2.38
CA LEU A 106 -6.81 -7.98 -2.06
C LEU A 106 -6.55 -7.84 -0.56
N PHE A 107 -7.40 -8.40 0.30
CA PHE A 107 -7.18 -8.45 1.75
C PHE A 107 -5.87 -9.20 2.10
N LEU A 108 -5.70 -10.42 1.60
CA LEU A 108 -4.52 -11.25 1.84
C LEU A 108 -3.23 -10.55 1.35
N ARG A 109 -3.31 -9.87 0.20
CA ARG A 109 -2.21 -9.07 -0.32
C ARG A 109 -1.82 -7.95 0.64
N HIS A 110 -2.80 -7.25 1.22
CA HIS A 110 -2.52 -6.15 2.14
C HIS A 110 -2.11 -6.63 3.53
N LEU A 111 -2.47 -7.85 3.94
CA LEU A 111 -1.94 -8.48 5.15
C LEU A 111 -0.42 -8.69 5.11
N MET A 112 0.19 -8.72 3.93
CA MET A 112 1.64 -8.73 3.76
C MET A 112 2.33 -7.46 4.33
N VAL A 113 1.56 -6.46 4.78
CA VAL A 113 2.08 -5.32 5.53
C VAL A 113 2.61 -5.71 6.93
N LEU A 114 2.21 -6.87 7.46
CA LEU A 114 2.49 -7.28 8.85
C LEU A 114 3.97 -7.16 9.25
N PRO A 115 4.97 -7.66 8.48
CA PRO A 115 6.37 -7.48 8.84
C PRO A 115 6.78 -6.00 8.97
N GLY A 116 6.21 -5.13 8.13
CA GLY A 116 6.42 -3.70 8.20
C GLY A 116 5.79 -3.05 9.45
N ILE A 117 4.58 -3.48 9.84
CA ILE A 117 3.94 -2.98 11.07
C ILE A 117 4.68 -3.48 12.32
N ILE A 118 5.17 -4.73 12.33
CA ILE A 118 6.03 -5.23 13.42
C ILE A 118 7.28 -4.36 13.57
N LEU A 119 7.89 -3.96 12.45
CA LEU A 119 9.05 -3.08 12.45
C LEU A 119 8.72 -1.66 12.93
N LEU A 120 7.59 -1.09 12.51
CA LEU A 120 7.14 0.24 12.93
C LEU A 120 6.83 0.29 14.44
N PHE A 121 6.17 -0.73 14.97
CA PHE A 121 5.79 -0.83 16.38
C PHE A 121 6.76 -1.74 17.15
N TRP A 122 8.05 -1.63 16.86
CA TRP A 122 9.06 -2.47 17.50
C TRP A 122 8.99 -2.37 19.03
N GLY A 123 8.99 -3.51 19.70
CA GLY A 123 8.85 -3.60 21.16
C GLY A 123 7.40 -3.62 21.67
N ALA A 124 6.41 -3.42 20.81
CA ALA A 124 5.01 -3.67 21.15
C ALA A 124 4.72 -5.19 21.25
N ASN A 125 3.69 -5.56 22.00
CA ASN A 125 3.18 -6.93 22.01
C ASN A 125 2.71 -7.33 20.60
N PHE A 126 3.11 -8.51 20.10
CA PHE A 126 2.81 -8.99 18.74
C PHE A 126 1.32 -8.95 18.35
N LEU A 127 0.41 -9.12 19.31
CA LEU A 127 -1.03 -9.03 19.04
C LEU A 127 -1.45 -7.65 18.51
N TRP A 128 -0.72 -6.60 18.87
CA TRP A 128 -1.01 -5.24 18.42
C TRP A 128 -0.67 -5.03 16.93
N PRO A 129 0.57 -5.29 16.44
CA PRO A 129 0.87 -5.30 15.01
C PRO A 129 -0.02 -6.23 14.18
N LEU A 130 -0.40 -7.39 14.74
CA LEU A 130 -1.30 -8.33 14.08
C LEU A 130 -2.71 -7.74 13.91
N ALA A 131 -3.28 -7.16 14.97
CA ALA A 131 -4.59 -6.52 14.88
C ALA A 131 -4.57 -5.33 13.91
N LEU A 132 -3.50 -4.51 13.94
CA LEU A 132 -3.33 -3.38 13.04
C LEU A 132 -3.16 -3.82 11.57
N SER A 133 -2.47 -4.92 11.28
CA SER A 133 -2.34 -5.40 9.89
C SER A 133 -3.67 -5.89 9.32
N VAL A 134 -4.48 -6.57 10.13
CA VAL A 134 -5.85 -6.97 9.77
C VAL A 134 -6.72 -5.75 9.54
N ALA A 135 -6.69 -4.77 10.45
CA ALA A 135 -7.45 -3.53 10.32
C ALA A 135 -7.03 -2.73 9.08
N PHE A 136 -5.73 -2.61 8.83
CA PHE A 136 -5.19 -1.94 7.65
C PHE A 136 -5.64 -2.64 6.36
N ALA A 137 -5.48 -3.96 6.27
CA ALA A 137 -5.88 -4.72 5.09
C ALA A 137 -7.39 -4.60 4.80
N ALA A 138 -8.22 -4.71 5.84
CA ALA A 138 -9.67 -4.51 5.72
C ALA A 138 -10.03 -3.08 5.28
N ALA A 139 -9.37 -2.07 5.86
CA ALA A 139 -9.57 -0.67 5.49
C ALA A 139 -9.21 -0.42 4.03
N VAL A 140 -8.12 -1.00 3.53
CA VAL A 140 -7.76 -0.87 2.11
C VAL A 140 -8.81 -1.49 1.19
N VAL A 141 -9.30 -2.70 1.50
CA VAL A 141 -10.39 -3.31 0.70
C VAL A 141 -11.65 -2.43 0.71
N ALA A 142 -12.02 -1.90 1.87
CA ALA A 142 -13.16 -0.99 1.99
C ALA A 142 -12.96 0.32 1.20
N ILE A 143 -11.75 0.88 1.21
CA ILE A 143 -11.38 2.05 0.42
C ILE A 143 -11.55 1.78 -1.07
N TYR A 144 -11.07 0.63 -1.55
CA TYR A 144 -11.22 0.25 -2.95
C TYR A 144 -12.68 0.08 -3.34
N GLU A 145 -13.44 -0.65 -2.53
CA GLU A 145 -14.87 -0.84 -2.76
C GLU A 145 -15.62 0.50 -2.77
N ALA A 146 -15.31 1.40 -1.85
CA ALA A 146 -15.88 2.73 -1.81
C ALA A 146 -15.49 3.57 -3.03
N ALA A 147 -14.22 3.54 -3.44
CA ALA A 147 -13.73 4.28 -4.60
C ALA A 147 -14.44 3.83 -5.89
N TRP A 148 -14.60 2.52 -6.07
CA TRP A 148 -15.35 1.98 -7.20
C TRP A 148 -16.84 2.33 -7.19
N ARG A 149 -17.46 2.45 -6.01
CA ARG A 149 -18.88 2.85 -5.89
C ARG A 149 -19.09 4.34 -6.10
N LEU A 150 -18.20 5.17 -5.54
CA LEU A 150 -18.38 6.62 -5.48
C LEU A 150 -17.77 7.34 -6.69
N VAL A 151 -16.67 6.81 -7.24
CA VAL A 151 -15.92 7.42 -8.34
C VAL A 151 -15.53 6.34 -9.37
N PRO A 152 -16.51 5.66 -10.00
CA PRO A 152 -16.26 4.51 -10.88
C PRO A 152 -15.40 4.82 -12.11
N THR A 153 -15.32 6.09 -12.52
CA THR A 153 -14.50 6.53 -13.66
C THR A 153 -13.02 6.72 -13.31
N TYR A 154 -12.68 6.84 -12.03
CA TYR A 154 -11.31 7.07 -11.56
C TYR A 154 -11.02 6.43 -10.17
N PRO A 155 -11.35 5.15 -9.97
CA PRO A 155 -11.40 4.56 -8.62
C PRO A 155 -10.02 4.20 -8.09
N ILE A 156 -9.13 3.69 -8.93
CA ILE A 156 -7.80 3.21 -8.51
C ILE A 156 -6.97 4.36 -7.93
N PRO A 157 -6.86 5.53 -8.58
CA PRO A 157 -6.06 6.62 -8.03
C PRO A 157 -6.64 7.21 -6.74
N VAL A 158 -7.98 7.23 -6.61
CA VAL A 158 -8.65 7.62 -5.36
C VAL A 158 -8.30 6.64 -4.24
N ALA A 159 -8.36 5.33 -4.52
CA ALA A 159 -7.98 4.30 -3.56
C ALA A 159 -6.49 4.37 -3.19
N GLU A 160 -5.61 4.68 -4.15
CA GLU A 160 -4.18 4.92 -3.92
C GLU A 160 -3.94 6.07 -2.95
N VAL A 161 -4.58 7.22 -3.19
CA VAL A 161 -4.44 8.40 -2.31
C VAL A 161 -4.90 8.05 -0.90
N ALA A 162 -6.08 7.43 -0.76
CA ALA A 162 -6.62 7.06 0.55
C ALA A 162 -5.77 6.00 1.27
N THR A 163 -5.21 5.02 0.54
CA THR A 163 -4.28 4.03 1.09
C THR A 163 -2.97 4.68 1.54
N GLY A 164 -2.49 5.70 0.83
CA GLY A 164 -1.34 6.50 1.26
C GLY A 164 -1.62 7.29 2.53
N ALA A 165 -2.83 7.84 2.69
CA ALA A 165 -3.24 8.48 3.93
C ALA A 165 -3.23 7.49 5.12
N LEU A 166 -3.68 6.24 4.91
CA LEU A 166 -3.58 5.19 5.94
C LEU A 166 -2.13 4.95 6.40
N TRP A 167 -1.15 4.97 5.48
CA TRP A 167 0.26 4.90 5.84
C TRP A 167 0.70 6.07 6.71
N GLY A 168 0.29 7.29 6.38
CA GLY A 168 0.58 8.45 7.20
C GLY A 168 0.01 8.32 8.62
N PHE A 169 -1.22 7.80 8.75
CA PHE A 169 -1.81 7.53 10.06
C PHE A 169 -1.06 6.42 10.83
N LEU A 170 -0.64 5.35 10.16
CA LEU A 170 0.17 4.29 10.79
C LEU A 170 1.50 4.84 11.32
N ILE A 171 2.17 5.69 10.55
CA ILE A 171 3.44 6.31 10.95
C ILE A 171 3.24 7.27 12.13
N LEU A 172 2.16 8.06 12.14
CA LEU A 172 1.86 8.94 13.27
C LEU A 172 1.51 8.19 14.56
N ALA A 173 1.04 6.96 14.45
CA ALA A 173 0.68 6.12 15.58
C ALA A 173 1.86 5.32 16.15
N ALA A 174 2.95 5.19 15.39
CA ALA A 174 4.17 4.46 15.76
C ALA A 174 5.18 5.36 16.50
#